data_AF-A0A1J8QT66-F1
#
_entry.id   AF-A0A1J8QT66-F1
#
_cell.length_a   1.000
_cell.length_b   1.000
_cell.length_c   1.000
_cell.angle_alpha   90.00
_cell.angle_beta   90.00
_cell.angle_gamma   90.00
#
_symmetry.space_group_name_H-M   'P 1'
#
loop_
_entity.id
_entity.type
_entity.pdbx_description
1 polymer ?
#
loop_
_entity_poly.entity_id
_entity_poly.type
_entity_poly.pdbx_seq_one_letter_code
_entity_poly.pdbx_strand_id
1 'polypeptide(L)'
;MHEFDTDVSGAMSWVADLHKEVEKKFLKAMAALPKWGEPIDSQVRKYCDGLGSWVRGNDEWSFESERYLGSKGLEIQRKRWNTLIPKDCLMGPTETGPVLVDSFLKPVNAFNTEWVRSALSIVKTPLKLHRFWKEYGRTFDTLSTHHDDIRAVILSSAFPKIFSAGLDFQGLNQLGEKDLHIDPARRALLTRALILDVQHAVTAPERCPFPVIAAVHGGVVGLGIDIISALVNLPAALLCLMEPYYQEVDMGLAADGGTLAHLLKITGNHSLARELAYTSRMFSSDDALTLGLVSRVVEGGREAVVGAALQLAREIALKSPIAVSGTKHLLLHARDHSVAENLEYTATWNSAAVQAKDLQEAVNAGMTKSKEALKFLPLRPKL
;
A
#
# COMPACT_ATOMS: atom_id res chain seq x y z
N MET A 1 -24.38 12.88 13.00
CA MET A 1 -24.18 14.02 13.90
C MET A 1 -24.87 13.67 15.21
N HIS A 2 -24.24 12.79 16.01
CA HIS A 2 -24.93 12.06 17.11
C HIS A 2 -25.48 12.98 18.21
N GLU A 3 -24.88 14.15 18.39
CA GLU A 3 -25.33 15.19 19.32
C GLU A 3 -26.73 15.75 18.99
N PHE A 4 -27.13 15.73 17.72
CA PHE A 4 -28.41 16.29 17.26
C PHE A 4 -29.40 15.21 16.80
N ASP A 5 -29.10 13.93 17.08
CA ASP A 5 -29.92 12.77 16.74
C ASP A 5 -30.51 12.81 15.31
N THR A 6 -29.65 13.09 14.33
CA THR A 6 -30.08 13.32 12.95
C THR A 6 -29.33 12.44 11.95
N ASP A 7 -30.02 12.14 10.84
CA ASP A 7 -29.48 11.38 9.71
C ASP A 7 -28.58 12.24 8.81
N VAL A 8 -28.13 11.68 7.68
CA VAL A 8 -27.24 12.41 6.75
C VAL A 8 -27.95 13.61 6.12
N SER A 9 -29.23 13.50 5.80
CA SER A 9 -30.00 14.59 5.19
C SER A 9 -30.19 15.75 6.16
N GLY A 10 -30.52 15.44 7.41
CA GLY A 10 -30.64 16.44 8.46
C GLY A 10 -29.30 17.07 8.82
N ALA A 11 -28.21 16.30 8.82
CA ALA A 11 -26.86 16.86 8.99
C ALA A 11 -26.48 17.83 7.86
N MET A 12 -26.77 17.49 6.60
CA MET A 12 -26.52 18.38 5.45
C MET A 12 -27.37 19.65 5.50
N SER A 13 -28.63 19.52 5.91
CA SER A 13 -29.54 20.66 6.10
C SER A 13 -29.01 21.60 7.19
N TRP A 14 -28.56 21.04 8.31
CA TRP A 14 -27.98 21.82 9.40
C TRP A 14 -26.71 22.57 8.97
N VAL A 15 -25.80 21.91 8.24
CA VAL A 15 -24.58 22.58 7.73
C VAL A 15 -24.94 23.72 6.78
N ALA A 16 -25.92 23.52 5.91
CA ALA A 16 -26.40 24.56 4.99
C ALA A 16 -26.98 25.77 5.73
N ASP A 17 -27.77 25.53 6.77
CA ASP A 17 -28.38 26.61 7.56
C ASP A 17 -27.36 27.32 8.45
N LEU A 18 -26.40 26.59 9.03
CA LEU A 18 -25.27 27.19 9.74
C LEU A 18 -24.47 28.10 8.81
N HIS A 19 -24.17 27.65 7.60
CA HIS A 19 -23.43 28.44 6.62
C HIS A 19 -24.17 29.76 6.29
N LYS A 20 -25.47 29.69 5.99
CA LYS A 20 -26.31 30.88 5.74
C LYS A 20 -26.31 31.84 6.93
N GLU A 21 -26.42 31.32 8.15
CA GLU A 21 -26.43 32.17 9.35
C GLU A 21 -25.09 32.84 9.60
N VAL A 22 -23.98 32.14 9.35
CA VAL A 22 -22.62 32.71 9.46
C VAL A 22 -22.40 33.78 8.39
N GLU A 23 -22.77 33.52 7.14
CA GLU A 23 -22.70 34.49 6.04
C GLU A 23 -23.50 35.75 6.37
N LYS A 24 -24.75 35.58 6.80
CA LYS A 24 -25.63 36.69 7.18
C LYS A 24 -25.06 37.51 8.34
N LYS A 25 -24.49 36.85 9.36
CA LYS A 25 -23.81 37.55 10.47
C LYS A 25 -22.61 38.34 9.98
N PHE A 26 -21.79 37.77 9.10
CA PHE A 26 -20.62 38.45 8.53
C PHE A 26 -21.04 39.69 7.73
N LEU A 27 -21.99 39.56 6.80
CA LEU A 27 -22.48 40.67 6.00
C LEU A 27 -23.11 41.77 6.85
N LYS A 28 -23.88 41.39 7.88
CA LYS A 28 -24.47 42.35 8.82
C LYS A 28 -23.40 43.09 9.63
N ALA A 29 -22.38 42.38 10.11
CA ALA A 29 -21.28 42.98 10.85
C ALA A 29 -20.47 43.95 9.97
N MET A 30 -20.21 43.56 8.72
CA MET A 30 -19.53 44.39 7.74
C MET A 30 -20.31 45.68 7.42
N ALA A 31 -21.64 45.60 7.30
CA ALA A 31 -22.49 46.76 7.09
C ALA A 31 -22.60 47.68 8.32
N ALA A 32 -22.34 47.16 9.52
CA ALA A 32 -22.43 47.86 10.79
C ALA A 32 -21.07 48.34 11.33
N LEU A 33 -20.01 48.30 10.51
CA LEU A 33 -18.70 48.77 10.91
C LEU A 33 -18.76 50.27 11.28
N PRO A 34 -18.14 50.68 12.40
CA PRO A 34 -17.99 52.10 12.73
C PRO A 34 -17.28 52.88 11.61
N LYS A 35 -17.42 54.20 11.63
CA LYS A 35 -16.66 55.09 10.74
C LYS A 35 -15.61 55.83 11.54
N TRP A 36 -14.40 55.87 11.00
CA TRP A 36 -13.23 56.52 11.59
C TRP A 36 -12.68 57.64 10.72
N GLY A 37 -13.17 57.78 9.48
CA GLY A 37 -12.71 58.76 8.50
C GLY A 37 -11.59 58.22 7.61
N GLU A 38 -11.38 58.89 6.46
CA GLU A 38 -10.33 58.49 5.54
C GLU A 38 -8.93 58.82 6.10
N PRO A 39 -7.91 57.98 5.84
CA PRO A 39 -7.89 56.81 4.95
C PRO A 39 -8.30 55.48 5.62
N ILE A 40 -8.66 55.51 6.90
CA ILE A 40 -8.87 54.31 7.72
C ILE A 40 -10.08 53.52 7.22
N ASP A 41 -11.18 54.19 6.88
CA ASP A 41 -12.39 53.53 6.38
C ASP A 41 -12.14 52.74 5.08
N SER A 42 -11.30 53.26 4.18
CA SER A 42 -10.89 52.58 2.95
C SER A 42 -10.03 51.32 3.22
N GLN A 43 -9.09 51.41 4.16
CA GLN A 43 -8.24 50.27 4.53
C GLN A 43 -9.03 49.15 5.20
N VAL A 44 -9.92 49.50 6.13
CA VAL A 44 -10.80 48.55 6.83
C VAL A 44 -11.72 47.86 5.83
N ARG A 45 -12.30 48.60 4.87
CA ARG A 45 -13.13 48.02 3.81
C ARG A 45 -12.36 47.00 2.98
N LYS A 46 -11.16 47.37 2.51
CA LYS A 46 -10.32 46.48 1.71
C LYS A 46 -9.94 45.19 2.48
N TYR A 47 -9.66 45.31 3.77
CA TYR A 47 -9.37 44.17 4.63
C TYR A 47 -10.58 43.24 4.78
N CYS A 48 -11.76 43.80 5.08
CA CYS A 48 -13.00 43.04 5.22
C CYS A 48 -13.42 42.38 3.89
N ASP A 49 -13.29 43.08 2.77
CA ASP A 49 -13.53 42.52 1.43
C ASP A 49 -12.58 41.34 1.17
N GLY A 50 -11.30 41.47 1.53
CA GLY A 50 -10.31 40.40 1.41
C GLY A 50 -10.67 39.15 2.24
N LEU A 51 -11.19 39.33 3.47
CA LEU A 51 -11.67 38.21 4.29
C LEU A 51 -12.85 37.49 3.61
N GLY A 52 -13.80 38.24 3.05
CA GLY A 52 -14.92 37.67 2.29
C GLY A 52 -14.45 36.95 1.02
N SER A 53 -13.51 37.56 0.27
CA SER A 53 -12.92 36.97 -0.93
C SER A 53 -12.15 35.69 -0.64
N TRP A 54 -11.50 35.56 0.52
CA TRP A 54 -10.79 34.32 0.88
C TRP A 54 -11.76 33.14 1.07
N VAL A 55 -12.86 33.35 1.79
CA VAL A 55 -13.90 32.32 1.99
C VAL A 55 -14.55 31.95 0.66
N ARG A 56 -14.90 32.96 -0.16
CA ARG A 56 -15.47 32.76 -1.48
C ARG A 56 -14.51 32.04 -2.43
N GLY A 57 -13.22 32.40 -2.39
CA GLY A 57 -12.18 31.75 -3.18
C GLY A 57 -12.05 30.27 -2.85
N ASN A 58 -12.19 29.88 -1.58
CA ASN A 58 -12.21 28.47 -1.21
C ASN A 58 -13.45 27.73 -1.75
N ASP A 59 -14.63 28.38 -1.73
CA ASP A 59 -15.85 27.81 -2.34
C ASP A 59 -15.66 27.62 -3.85
N GLU A 60 -15.29 28.67 -4.58
CA GLU A 60 -15.06 28.65 -6.02
C GLU A 60 -13.99 27.61 -6.41
N TRP A 61 -12.84 27.61 -5.72
CA TRP A 61 -11.76 26.66 -5.95
C TRP A 61 -12.18 25.20 -5.73
N SER A 62 -13.10 24.94 -4.78
CA SER A 62 -13.61 23.58 -4.52
C SER A 62 -14.39 23.01 -5.71
N PHE A 63 -15.03 23.87 -6.52
CA PHE A 63 -15.71 23.48 -7.75
C PHE A 63 -14.80 23.53 -8.99
N GLU A 64 -13.77 24.38 -8.99
CA GLU A 64 -12.89 24.57 -10.16
C GLU A 64 -11.69 23.61 -10.21
N SER A 65 -11.14 23.19 -9.07
CA SER A 65 -9.85 22.49 -9.00
C SER A 65 -9.89 21.00 -9.37
N GLU A 66 -11.04 20.48 -9.82
CA GLU A 66 -11.37 19.05 -10.01
C GLU A 66 -11.13 18.13 -8.79
N ARG A 67 -10.48 18.63 -7.73
CA ARG A 67 -10.01 17.87 -6.56
C ARG A 67 -11.13 17.16 -5.82
N TYR A 68 -12.32 17.77 -5.74
CA TYR A 68 -13.44 17.25 -4.93
C TYR A 68 -14.62 16.75 -5.79
N LEU A 69 -14.82 17.33 -6.97
CA LEU A 69 -16.00 17.10 -7.81
C LEU A 69 -15.65 16.65 -9.24
N GLY A 70 -14.37 16.37 -9.51
CA GLY A 70 -13.86 16.01 -10.84
C GLY A 70 -14.15 17.09 -11.88
N SER A 71 -14.18 16.71 -13.15
CA SER A 71 -14.46 17.60 -14.28
C SER A 71 -15.88 18.18 -14.31
N LYS A 72 -16.77 17.74 -13.40
CA LYS A 72 -18.16 18.19 -13.31
C LYS A 72 -18.39 19.29 -12.27
N GLY A 73 -17.36 19.75 -11.56
CA GLY A 73 -17.52 20.71 -10.46
C GLY A 73 -18.29 21.98 -10.85
N LEU A 74 -17.96 22.62 -11.98
CA LEU A 74 -18.68 23.81 -12.47
C LEU A 74 -20.13 23.54 -12.88
N GLU A 75 -20.43 22.33 -13.37
CA GLU A 75 -21.80 21.93 -13.69
C GLU A 75 -22.63 21.75 -12.40
N ILE A 76 -22.04 21.08 -11.40
CA ILE A 76 -22.66 20.86 -10.08
C ILE A 76 -22.87 22.20 -9.36
N GLN A 77 -21.91 23.11 -9.42
CA GLN A 77 -22.03 24.46 -8.85
C GLN A 77 -23.24 25.21 -9.41
N ARG A 78 -23.45 25.11 -10.73
CA ARG A 78 -24.56 25.77 -11.42
C ARG A 78 -25.91 25.11 -11.15
N LYS A 79 -25.96 23.78 -11.24
CA LYS A 79 -27.21 23.04 -11.10
C LYS A 79 -27.63 22.88 -9.65
N ARG A 80 -26.70 23.00 -8.69
CA ARG A 80 -26.88 22.73 -7.25
C ARG A 80 -27.37 21.31 -6.95
N TRP A 81 -27.17 20.41 -7.90
CA TRP A 81 -27.55 19.00 -7.80
C TRP A 81 -26.30 18.18 -8.01
N ASN A 82 -26.02 17.30 -7.04
CA ASN A 82 -24.97 16.31 -7.14
C ASN A 82 -25.63 14.93 -7.09
N THR A 83 -25.27 14.05 -8.02
CA THR A 83 -25.71 12.66 -7.97
C THR A 83 -24.91 11.95 -6.89
N LEU A 84 -25.54 11.71 -5.74
CA LEU A 84 -24.96 10.85 -4.72
C LEU A 84 -24.79 9.45 -5.30
N ILE A 85 -23.55 8.98 -5.34
CA ILE A 85 -23.26 7.61 -5.74
C ILE A 85 -23.84 6.70 -4.65
N PRO A 86 -24.63 5.65 -4.99
CA PRO A 86 -25.17 4.71 -4.01
C PRO A 86 -24.07 4.18 -3.10
N LYS A 87 -24.38 3.99 -1.81
CA LYS A 87 -23.44 3.42 -0.83
C LYS A 87 -22.84 2.08 -1.31
N ASP A 88 -23.61 1.31 -2.07
CA ASP A 88 -23.22 0.01 -2.60
C ASP A 88 -22.46 0.08 -3.95
N CYS A 89 -22.27 1.28 -4.49
CA CYS A 89 -21.42 1.56 -5.65
C CYS A 89 -20.14 2.32 -5.27
N LEU A 90 -19.78 2.38 -3.97
CA LEU A 90 -18.50 2.91 -3.50
C LEU A 90 -17.34 1.90 -3.67
N MET A 91 -17.30 1.21 -4.80
CA MET A 91 -16.10 0.53 -5.30
C MET A 91 -15.35 1.52 -6.20
N GLY A 92 -14.75 2.55 -5.55
CA GLY A 92 -13.68 3.43 -6.06
C GLY A 92 -14.03 4.91 -6.38
N PRO A 93 -13.15 5.91 -6.13
CA PRO A 93 -11.80 5.89 -5.54
C PRO A 93 -11.62 6.95 -4.42
N THR A 94 -11.78 6.57 -3.15
CA THR A 94 -10.95 7.09 -2.04
C THR A 94 -10.68 5.94 -1.06
N GLU A 95 -10.28 4.79 -1.60
CA GLU A 95 -9.80 3.68 -0.78
C GLU A 95 -8.33 3.95 -0.41
N THR A 96 -8.12 4.44 0.80
CA THR A 96 -6.79 4.57 1.39
C THR A 96 -6.38 3.24 2.00
N GLY A 97 -5.69 2.41 1.22
CA GLY A 97 -5.24 1.11 1.67
C GLY A 97 -4.84 0.24 0.48
N PRO A 98 -4.27 -0.94 0.75
CA PRO A 98 -3.99 -1.92 -0.28
C PRO A 98 -5.29 -2.43 -0.91
N VAL A 99 -5.51 -2.17 -2.20
CA VAL A 99 -6.71 -2.63 -2.94
C VAL A 99 -6.38 -3.87 -3.73
N LEU A 100 -7.21 -4.92 -3.62
CA LEU A 100 -7.14 -6.10 -4.47
C LEU A 100 -7.70 -5.77 -5.86
N VAL A 101 -6.84 -5.85 -6.87
CA VAL A 101 -7.21 -5.58 -8.26
C VAL A 101 -7.23 -6.89 -9.03
N ASP A 102 -8.43 -7.35 -9.39
CA ASP A 102 -8.68 -8.64 -10.06
C ASP A 102 -8.59 -8.56 -11.60
N SER A 103 -8.41 -7.36 -12.21
CA SER A 103 -8.55 -7.21 -13.68
C SER A 103 -7.80 -6.08 -14.42
N PHE A 104 -6.86 -5.38 -13.80
CA PHE A 104 -6.04 -4.41 -14.54
C PHE A 104 -4.83 -5.07 -15.21
N LEU A 105 -5.11 -5.73 -16.33
CA LEU A 105 -4.32 -5.70 -17.56
C LEU A 105 -5.07 -6.53 -18.60
N LYS A 106 -5.91 -5.88 -19.42
CA LYS A 106 -6.41 -6.48 -20.66
C LYS A 106 -5.18 -6.93 -21.47
N PRO A 107 -4.97 -8.23 -21.71
CA PRO A 107 -3.97 -8.66 -22.66
C PRO A 107 -4.47 -8.23 -24.04
N VAL A 108 -3.66 -7.50 -24.79
CA VAL A 108 -3.83 -7.44 -26.23
C VAL A 108 -3.62 -8.87 -26.76
N ASN A 109 -4.73 -9.48 -27.16
CA ASN A 109 -4.94 -10.67 -27.98
C ASN A 109 -4.15 -11.97 -27.72
N ALA A 110 -4.97 -13.03 -27.66
CA ALA A 110 -4.68 -14.44 -27.93
C ALA A 110 -3.64 -15.10 -27.02
N PHE A 111 -4.12 -15.70 -25.92
CA PHE A 111 -3.98 -17.11 -25.54
C PHE A 111 -4.51 -17.25 -24.11
N ASN A 112 -5.35 -18.25 -23.87
CA ASN A 112 -6.04 -18.53 -22.61
C ASN A 112 -5.09 -18.49 -21.38
N THR A 113 -5.17 -17.44 -20.56
CA THR A 113 -4.43 -17.31 -19.28
C THR A 113 -5.39 -16.85 -18.18
N GLU A 114 -6.09 -17.80 -17.54
CA GLU A 114 -7.11 -17.53 -16.51
C GLU A 114 -6.59 -17.42 -15.06
N TRP A 115 -5.28 -17.48 -14.80
CA TRP A 115 -4.80 -17.64 -13.42
C TRP A 115 -3.77 -16.60 -12.97
N VAL A 116 -4.16 -15.33 -12.90
CA VAL A 116 -3.52 -14.31 -12.05
C VAL A 116 -4.59 -13.34 -11.54
N ARG A 117 -4.99 -13.45 -10.25
CA ARG A 117 -6.17 -12.76 -9.69
C ARG A 117 -5.92 -11.63 -8.67
N SER A 118 -4.68 -11.19 -8.46
CA SER A 118 -4.51 -10.03 -7.57
C SER A 118 -3.22 -9.25 -7.79
N ALA A 119 -3.39 -7.98 -8.18
CA ALA A 119 -2.41 -6.93 -7.96
C ALA A 119 -2.86 -6.08 -6.76
N LEU A 120 -1.99 -5.91 -5.77
CA LEU A 120 -2.21 -5.02 -4.65
C LEU A 120 -1.59 -3.65 -4.95
N SER A 121 -2.35 -2.58 -4.74
CA SER A 121 -1.91 -1.21 -4.99
C SER A 121 -1.80 -0.40 -3.70
N ILE A 122 -0.63 0.20 -3.42
CA ILE A 122 -0.42 1.10 -2.28
C ILE A 122 -0.84 2.54 -2.65
N VAL A 123 -1.79 3.15 -1.91
CA VAL A 123 -2.30 4.52 -2.11
C VAL A 123 -1.84 5.43 -0.95
N LYS A 124 -1.51 6.70 -1.24
CA LYS A 124 -1.16 7.75 -0.26
C LYS A 124 -2.24 8.83 -0.15
N THR A 125 -2.74 9.02 1.06
CA THR A 125 -3.33 10.26 1.60
C THR A 125 -3.04 10.28 3.11
N PRO A 126 -3.04 11.45 3.78
CA PRO A 126 -2.65 11.57 5.19
C PRO A 126 -3.70 10.90 6.06
N LEU A 127 -3.48 9.65 6.43
CA LEU A 127 -4.38 8.89 7.28
C LEU A 127 -3.56 8.11 8.30
N LYS A 128 -3.94 8.30 9.57
CA LYS A 128 -3.43 7.69 10.80
C LYS A 128 -2.64 6.40 10.50
N LEU A 129 -1.31 6.50 10.59
CA LEU A 129 -0.32 5.45 10.37
C LEU A 129 -0.83 4.03 10.68
N HIS A 130 -1.48 3.88 11.84
CA HIS A 130 -2.10 2.65 12.34
C HIS A 130 -3.08 1.95 11.39
N ARG A 131 -3.94 2.69 10.68
CA ARG A 131 -5.01 2.11 9.86
C ARG A 131 -4.45 1.43 8.62
N PHE A 132 -3.51 2.09 7.93
CA PHE A 132 -2.88 1.54 6.74
C PHE A 132 -2.19 0.20 7.03
N TRP A 133 -1.36 0.14 8.07
CA TRP A 133 -0.64 -1.08 8.41
C TRP A 133 -1.56 -2.22 8.83
N LYS A 134 -2.63 -1.92 9.58
CA LYS A 134 -3.66 -2.91 9.89
C LYS A 134 -4.36 -3.46 8.65
N GLU A 135 -4.73 -2.59 7.71
CA GLU A 135 -5.35 -3.03 6.46
C GLU A 135 -4.35 -3.81 5.58
N TYR A 136 -3.10 -3.36 5.48
CA TYR A 136 -2.02 -4.06 4.77
C TYR A 136 -1.79 -5.48 5.30
N GLY A 137 -1.54 -5.61 6.61
CA GLY A 137 -1.32 -6.91 7.23
C GLY A 137 -2.54 -7.81 7.06
N ARG A 138 -3.73 -7.29 7.38
CA ARG A 138 -4.99 -8.03 7.28
C ARG A 138 -5.23 -8.55 5.86
N THR A 139 -4.97 -7.75 4.83
CA THR A 139 -5.16 -8.19 3.44
C THR A 139 -4.35 -9.45 3.17
N PHE A 140 -3.05 -9.46 3.43
CA PHE A 140 -2.23 -10.66 3.19
C PHE A 140 -2.61 -11.84 4.07
N ASP A 141 -2.93 -11.59 5.35
CA ASP A 141 -3.30 -12.64 6.30
C ASP A 141 -4.64 -13.32 5.92
N THR A 142 -5.59 -12.60 5.31
CA THR A 142 -6.91 -13.14 4.94
C THR A 142 -7.06 -13.50 3.46
N LEU A 143 -6.07 -13.25 2.60
CA LEU A 143 -6.12 -13.60 1.16
C LEU A 143 -6.52 -15.07 0.95
N SER A 144 -5.89 -15.98 1.69
CA SER A 144 -6.12 -17.43 1.57
C SER A 144 -7.45 -17.91 2.17
N THR A 145 -8.18 -17.06 2.91
CA THR A 145 -9.51 -17.40 3.45
C THR A 145 -10.63 -16.96 2.52
N HIS A 146 -10.40 -15.93 1.71
CA HIS A 146 -11.41 -15.38 0.80
C HIS A 146 -11.29 -15.89 -0.64
N HIS A 147 -10.11 -16.39 -1.02
CA HIS A 147 -9.82 -16.86 -2.37
C HIS A 147 -9.15 -18.23 -2.33
N ASP A 148 -9.71 -19.18 -3.08
CA ASP A 148 -9.22 -20.55 -3.22
C ASP A 148 -8.17 -20.68 -4.33
N ASP A 149 -8.24 -19.82 -5.35
CA ASP A 149 -7.57 -19.96 -6.64
C ASP A 149 -6.30 -19.10 -6.82
N ILE A 150 -5.85 -18.40 -5.78
CA ILE A 150 -4.62 -17.60 -5.85
C ILE A 150 -3.40 -18.51 -6.05
N ARG A 151 -2.54 -18.12 -7.00
CA ARG A 151 -1.26 -18.79 -7.29
C ARG A 151 -0.03 -17.97 -6.95
N ALA A 152 -0.13 -16.66 -7.12
CA ALA A 152 0.88 -15.66 -6.81
C ALA A 152 0.18 -14.32 -6.61
N VAL A 153 0.82 -13.42 -5.87
CA VAL A 153 0.35 -12.06 -5.61
C VAL A 153 1.37 -11.08 -6.16
N ILE A 154 0.93 -9.99 -6.77
CA ILE A 154 1.82 -8.90 -7.17
C ILE A 154 1.56 -7.70 -6.28
N LEU A 155 2.59 -7.17 -5.63
CA LEU A 155 2.53 -5.91 -4.92
C LEU A 155 3.12 -4.81 -5.80
N SER A 156 2.33 -3.79 -6.12
CA SER A 156 2.76 -2.65 -6.92
C SER A 156 2.25 -1.34 -6.31
N SER A 157 2.73 -0.21 -6.81
CA SER A 157 2.19 1.10 -6.46
C SER A 157 1.18 1.58 -7.51
N ALA A 158 0.14 2.29 -7.08
CA ALA A 158 -0.75 3.02 -7.99
C ALA A 158 -0.07 4.24 -8.62
N PHE A 159 0.95 4.80 -7.95
CA PHE A 159 1.55 6.05 -8.37
C PHE A 159 2.50 5.84 -9.54
N PRO A 160 2.46 6.63 -10.63
CA PRO A 160 3.31 6.38 -11.80
C PRO A 160 4.83 6.52 -11.56
N LYS A 161 5.25 7.30 -10.55
CA LYS A 161 6.65 7.73 -10.38
C LYS A 161 7.34 7.20 -9.12
N ILE A 162 6.62 6.52 -8.23
CA ILE A 162 7.16 6.09 -6.94
C ILE A 162 6.48 4.81 -6.49
N PHE A 163 7.23 3.90 -5.88
CA PHE A 163 6.68 2.71 -5.25
C PHE A 163 6.15 3.04 -3.86
N SER A 164 7.00 3.64 -3.02
CA SER A 164 6.61 4.08 -1.68
C SER A 164 7.47 5.25 -1.23
N ALA A 165 6.83 6.27 -0.67
CA ALA A 165 7.47 7.41 -0.04
C ALA A 165 7.85 7.17 1.43
N GLY A 166 7.63 5.97 1.97
CA GLY A 166 7.90 5.64 3.36
C GLY A 166 6.88 6.20 4.34
N LEU A 167 7.35 6.51 5.55
CA LEU A 167 6.54 6.95 6.68
C LEU A 167 5.87 8.31 6.44
N ASP A 168 4.62 8.47 6.87
CA ASP A 168 3.95 9.79 6.90
C ASP A 168 4.36 10.58 8.17
N PHE A 169 5.20 11.60 7.98
CA PHE A 169 5.69 12.47 9.07
C PHE A 169 4.58 13.19 9.83
N GLN A 170 3.44 13.49 9.18
CA GLN A 170 2.31 14.10 9.87
C GLN A 170 1.67 13.13 10.88
N GLY A 171 1.64 11.84 10.53
CA GLY A 171 1.21 10.77 11.44
C GLY A 171 2.16 10.57 12.62
N LEU A 172 3.47 10.75 12.41
CA LEU A 172 4.49 10.64 13.45
C LEU A 172 4.36 11.76 14.49
N ASN A 173 4.16 13.01 14.07
CA ASN A 173 3.98 14.16 14.98
C ASN A 173 2.75 13.99 15.88
N GLN A 174 1.67 13.40 15.36
CA GLN A 174 0.45 13.12 16.14
C GLN A 174 0.66 12.09 17.26
N LEU A 175 1.69 11.24 17.19
CA LEU A 175 2.05 10.31 18.27
C LEU A 175 2.81 11.01 19.41
N GLY A 176 3.56 12.07 19.09
CA GLY A 176 4.31 12.86 20.07
C GLY A 176 3.43 13.84 20.86
N GLU A 177 2.40 14.40 20.23
CA GLU A 177 1.61 15.50 20.81
C GLU A 177 0.46 15.04 21.73
N LYS A 178 -0.06 13.82 21.56
CA LYS A 178 -1.31 13.42 22.23
C LYS A 178 -1.20 13.08 23.71
N ASP A 179 0.01 12.79 24.20
CA ASP A 179 0.20 12.22 25.55
C ASP A 179 1.24 12.97 26.40
N LEU A 180 1.21 14.31 26.38
CA LEU A 180 2.08 15.14 27.23
C LEU A 180 1.88 14.91 28.74
N HIS A 181 0.79 14.24 29.14
CA HIS A 181 0.47 13.93 30.54
C HIS A 181 0.89 12.53 31.01
N ILE A 182 1.47 11.70 30.14
CA ILE A 182 1.89 10.33 30.47
C ILE A 182 3.43 10.28 30.58
N ASP A 183 3.93 9.55 31.58
CA ASP A 183 5.38 9.39 31.79
C ASP A 183 6.05 8.62 30.63
N PRO A 184 7.36 8.82 30.42
CA PRO A 184 8.08 8.21 29.30
C PRO A 184 7.99 6.68 29.22
N ALA A 185 7.96 5.97 30.35
CA ALA A 185 7.95 4.50 30.35
C ALA A 185 6.60 3.97 29.86
N ARG A 186 5.48 4.55 30.30
CA ARG A 186 4.15 4.19 29.80
C ARG A 186 3.96 4.55 28.32
N ARG A 187 4.50 5.69 27.88
CA ARG A 187 4.53 6.07 26.45
C ARG A 187 5.30 5.06 25.61
N ALA A 188 6.45 4.58 26.11
CA ALA A 188 7.24 3.57 25.42
C ALA A 188 6.49 2.25 25.21
N LEU A 189 5.60 1.85 26.12
CA LEU A 189 4.75 0.66 25.92
C LEU A 189 3.80 0.83 24.73
N LEU A 190 3.19 2.01 24.58
CA LEU A 190 2.30 2.32 23.45
C LEU A 190 3.07 2.38 22.13
N THR A 191 4.23 3.05 22.12
CA THR A 191 5.11 3.12 20.95
C THR A 191 5.59 1.73 20.54
N ARG A 192 6.01 0.90 21.50
CA ARG A 192 6.42 -0.48 21.23
C ARG A 192 5.30 -1.30 20.61
N ALA A 193 4.06 -1.17 21.11
CA ALA A 193 2.92 -1.86 20.54
C ALA A 193 2.67 -1.45 19.08
N LEU A 194 2.78 -0.15 18.77
CA LEU A 194 2.65 0.35 17.41
C LEU A 194 3.76 -0.18 16.49
N ILE A 195 5.02 -0.17 16.94
CA ILE A 195 6.15 -0.71 16.17
C ILE A 195 5.91 -2.19 15.84
N LEU A 196 5.46 -2.98 16.82
CA LEU A 196 5.15 -4.39 16.61
C LEU A 196 3.98 -4.59 15.64
N ASP A 197 2.95 -3.75 15.67
CA ASP A 197 1.85 -3.79 14.70
C ASP A 197 2.36 -3.51 13.27
N VAL A 198 3.27 -2.55 13.10
CA VAL A 198 3.91 -2.24 11.82
C VAL A 198 4.78 -3.41 11.34
N GLN A 199 5.66 -3.93 12.18
CA GLN A 199 6.51 -5.08 11.86
C GLN A 199 5.66 -6.31 11.48
N HIS A 200 4.58 -6.55 12.21
CA HIS A 200 3.64 -7.63 11.92
C HIS A 200 2.98 -7.43 10.55
N ALA A 201 2.57 -6.21 10.22
CA ALA A 201 2.00 -5.89 8.92
C ALA A 201 3.02 -6.05 7.78
N VAL A 202 4.21 -5.45 7.89
CA VAL A 202 5.29 -5.53 6.90
C VAL A 202 5.67 -6.98 6.58
N THR A 203 5.65 -7.86 7.59
CA THR A 203 6.01 -9.28 7.44
C THR A 203 4.84 -10.16 6.97
N ALA A 204 3.62 -9.61 6.83
CA ALA A 204 2.45 -10.37 6.39
C ALA A 204 2.61 -11.10 5.04
N PRO A 205 3.29 -10.52 4.03
CA PRO A 205 3.58 -11.23 2.81
C PRO A 205 4.43 -12.50 2.99
N GLU A 206 5.31 -12.60 4.00
CA GLU A 206 6.03 -13.85 4.28
C GLU A 206 5.07 -14.95 4.75
N ARG A 207 4.07 -14.58 5.57
CA ARG A 207 3.13 -15.51 6.20
C ARG A 207 2.06 -16.06 5.27
N CYS A 208 1.71 -15.34 4.20
CA CYS A 208 0.72 -15.84 3.25
C CYS A 208 1.27 -17.09 2.52
N PRO A 209 0.44 -18.05 2.11
CA PRO A 209 0.94 -19.32 1.55
C PRO A 209 1.40 -19.20 0.09
N PHE A 210 1.24 -18.03 -0.54
CA PHE A 210 1.52 -17.81 -1.96
C PHE A 210 2.79 -16.97 -2.14
N PRO A 211 3.55 -17.13 -3.24
CA PRO A 211 4.59 -16.20 -3.62
C PRO A 211 4.04 -14.78 -3.80
N VAL A 212 4.78 -13.79 -3.29
CA VAL A 212 4.44 -12.38 -3.47
C VAL A 212 5.58 -11.70 -4.22
N ILE A 213 5.27 -11.12 -5.37
CA ILE A 213 6.23 -10.46 -6.26
C ILE A 213 6.10 -8.95 -6.08
N ALA A 214 7.17 -8.29 -5.68
CA ALA A 214 7.21 -6.83 -5.59
C ALA A 214 7.57 -6.22 -6.95
N ALA A 215 6.61 -5.53 -7.59
CA ALA A 215 6.80 -4.73 -8.80
C ALA A 215 7.08 -3.28 -8.43
N VAL A 216 8.36 -2.91 -8.31
CA VAL A 216 8.79 -1.68 -7.60
C VAL A 216 9.37 -0.66 -8.55
N HIS A 217 8.54 0.17 -9.15
CA HIS A 217 9.01 1.24 -10.03
C HIS A 217 9.22 2.56 -9.27
N GLY A 218 10.13 3.40 -9.77
CA GLY A 218 10.37 4.71 -9.18
C GLY A 218 10.95 4.64 -7.76
N GLY A 219 10.92 5.77 -7.06
CA GLY A 219 11.52 5.89 -5.72
C GLY A 219 10.97 4.90 -4.69
N VAL A 220 11.86 4.47 -3.78
CA VAL A 220 11.52 3.58 -2.66
C VAL A 220 12.16 4.11 -1.39
N VAL A 221 11.37 4.53 -0.42
CA VAL A 221 11.91 5.28 0.71
C VAL A 221 11.49 4.65 2.04
N GLY A 222 12.43 4.53 2.97
CA GLY A 222 12.21 4.09 4.36
C GLY A 222 11.38 2.80 4.47
N LEU A 223 10.17 2.89 5.03
CA LEU A 223 9.20 1.78 5.11
C LEU A 223 8.87 1.09 3.77
N GLY A 224 9.14 1.72 2.63
CA GLY A 224 9.13 1.04 1.32
C GLY A 224 10.21 -0.04 1.20
N ILE A 225 11.41 0.23 1.73
CA ILE A 225 12.52 -0.72 1.83
C ILE A 225 12.17 -1.85 2.80
N ASP A 226 11.51 -1.54 3.93
CA ASP A 226 11.04 -2.57 4.86
C ASP A 226 10.08 -3.55 4.19
N ILE A 227 9.11 -3.03 3.43
CA ILE A 227 8.17 -3.83 2.63
C ILE A 227 8.92 -4.72 1.64
N ILE A 228 9.81 -4.17 0.80
CA ILE A 228 10.48 -4.98 -0.22
C ILE A 228 11.41 -6.02 0.43
N SER A 229 12.07 -5.69 1.54
CA SER A 229 12.99 -6.60 2.23
C SER A 229 12.28 -7.83 2.80
N ALA A 230 11.02 -7.70 3.23
CA ALA A 230 10.19 -8.83 3.67
C ALA A 230 9.75 -9.73 2.49
N LEU A 231 9.75 -9.21 1.27
CA LEU A 231 9.23 -9.90 0.07
C LEU A 231 10.29 -10.74 -0.67
N VAL A 232 11.58 -10.49 -0.45
CA VAL A 232 12.69 -11.08 -1.24
C VAL A 232 12.97 -12.56 -0.94
N ASN A 233 12.26 -13.18 0.01
CA ASN A 233 12.47 -14.60 0.37
C ASN A 233 11.92 -15.62 -0.65
N LEU A 234 11.51 -15.16 -1.84
CA LEU A 234 11.12 -15.95 -3.02
C LEU A 234 11.49 -15.18 -4.30
N PRO A 235 11.58 -15.82 -5.49
CA PRO A 235 11.96 -15.14 -6.72
C PRO A 235 11.04 -13.94 -6.98
N ALA A 236 11.53 -12.75 -6.66
CA ALA A 236 10.83 -11.50 -6.82
C ALA A 236 11.44 -10.79 -8.04
N ALA A 237 10.67 -10.69 -9.13
CA ALA A 237 10.98 -9.81 -10.24
C ALA A 237 10.84 -8.36 -9.76
N LEU A 238 11.92 -7.86 -9.17
CA LEU A 238 12.01 -6.54 -8.62
C LEU A 238 12.85 -5.68 -9.57
N LEU A 239 12.20 -5.02 -10.53
CA LEU A 239 12.84 -3.92 -11.26
C LEU A 239 12.49 -2.63 -10.52
N CYS A 240 13.51 -1.89 -10.10
CA CYS A 240 13.42 -0.45 -9.84
C CYS A 240 14.09 0.35 -10.94
N LEU A 241 13.45 1.44 -11.36
CA LEU A 241 14.11 2.55 -12.02
C LEU A 241 14.04 3.72 -11.03
N MET A 242 15.19 3.93 -10.37
CA MET A 242 15.58 5.05 -9.50
C MET A 242 15.24 4.98 -7.99
N GLU A 243 16.31 5.04 -7.21
CA GLU A 243 16.47 5.66 -5.88
C GLU A 243 15.73 5.04 -4.68
N PRO A 244 16.23 3.91 -4.15
CA PRO A 244 16.07 3.53 -2.76
C PRO A 244 16.85 4.44 -1.77
N TYR A 245 16.19 4.88 -0.69
CA TYR A 245 16.75 5.75 0.37
C TYR A 245 16.36 5.22 1.76
N TYR A 246 17.34 5.06 2.64
CA TYR A 246 17.13 4.88 4.08
C TYR A 246 16.98 6.29 4.68
N GLN A 247 15.83 6.69 5.22
CA GLN A 247 15.72 8.03 5.85
C GLN A 247 16.00 7.99 7.35
N GLU A 248 15.91 6.80 7.94
CA GLU A 248 15.72 6.66 9.37
C GLU A 248 16.94 7.19 10.15
N VAL A 249 18.16 6.87 9.72
CA VAL A 249 19.36 7.33 10.45
C VAL A 249 19.59 8.83 10.29
N ASP A 250 19.23 9.42 9.14
CA ASP A 250 19.22 10.88 8.94
C ASP A 250 18.17 11.58 9.83
N MET A 251 17.16 10.84 10.29
CA MET A 251 16.18 11.30 11.29
C MET A 251 16.55 10.95 12.74
N GLY A 252 17.71 10.34 12.96
CA GLY A 252 18.16 9.91 14.30
C GLY A 252 17.47 8.63 14.81
N LEU A 253 16.97 7.79 13.91
CA LEU A 253 16.29 6.53 14.23
C LEU A 253 16.97 5.34 13.51
N ALA A 254 17.09 4.21 14.19
CA ALA A 254 17.44 2.97 13.49
C ALA A 254 16.19 2.41 12.81
N ALA A 255 16.30 1.98 11.54
CA ALA A 255 15.17 1.39 10.82
C ALA A 255 14.60 0.18 11.60
N ASP A 256 13.33 0.28 11.96
CA ASP A 256 12.64 -0.65 12.85
C ASP A 256 11.47 -1.39 12.17
N GLY A 257 11.16 -1.10 10.91
CA GLY A 257 10.08 -1.74 10.16
C GLY A 257 10.36 -3.19 9.75
N GLY A 258 11.63 -3.59 9.70
CA GLY A 258 12.04 -4.97 9.40
C GLY A 258 13.33 -5.08 8.56
N THR A 259 13.75 -4.01 7.88
CA THR A 259 14.89 -4.05 6.95
C THR A 259 16.15 -4.56 7.63
N LEU A 260 16.48 -4.09 8.83
CA LEU A 260 17.69 -4.54 9.52
C LEU A 260 17.65 -6.03 9.93
N ALA A 261 16.45 -6.61 10.05
CA ALA A 261 16.28 -8.04 10.33
C ALA A 261 16.33 -8.91 9.07
N HIS A 262 15.86 -8.39 7.93
CA HIS A 262 15.77 -9.13 6.67
C HIS A 262 16.98 -8.94 5.75
N LEU A 263 17.52 -7.72 5.66
CA LEU A 263 18.50 -7.31 4.65
C LEU A 263 19.73 -8.23 4.62
N LEU A 264 20.30 -8.53 5.78
CA LEU A 264 21.49 -9.40 5.85
C LEU A 264 21.17 -10.89 5.64
N LYS A 265 19.90 -11.27 5.59
CA LYS A 265 19.46 -12.65 5.28
C LYS A 265 19.16 -12.85 3.81
N ILE A 266 18.96 -11.77 3.05
CA ILE A 266 18.58 -11.79 1.63
C ILE A 266 19.67 -11.23 0.71
N THR A 267 20.65 -10.50 1.26
CA THR A 267 21.74 -9.88 0.49
C THR A 267 23.06 -10.62 0.68
N GLY A 268 23.86 -10.73 -0.39
CA GLY A 268 25.17 -11.39 -0.33
C GLY A 268 26.30 -10.47 0.14
N ASN A 269 26.17 -9.15 -0.09
CA ASN A 269 27.20 -8.18 0.24
C ASN A 269 26.87 -7.44 1.55
N HIS A 270 27.22 -8.05 2.68
CA HIS A 270 26.96 -7.45 3.99
C HIS A 270 27.74 -6.15 4.24
N SER A 271 28.86 -5.91 3.55
CA SER A 271 29.62 -4.65 3.70
C SER A 271 28.83 -3.50 3.09
N LEU A 272 28.37 -3.67 1.86
CA LEU A 272 27.54 -2.68 1.17
C LEU A 272 26.20 -2.48 1.90
N ALA A 273 25.56 -3.56 2.38
CA ALA A 273 24.34 -3.47 3.17
C ALA A 273 24.50 -2.56 4.39
N ARG A 274 25.63 -2.68 5.12
CA ARG A 274 25.94 -1.84 6.28
C ARG A 274 26.26 -0.40 5.88
N GLU A 275 27.02 -0.20 4.81
CA GLU A 275 27.31 1.14 4.30
C GLU A 275 26.01 1.89 3.98
N LEU A 276 25.09 1.26 3.25
CA LEU A 276 23.79 1.86 2.92
C LEU A 276 22.96 2.15 4.17
N ALA A 277 22.94 1.23 5.14
CA ALA A 277 22.23 1.41 6.40
C ALA A 277 22.82 2.52 7.30
N TYR A 278 24.14 2.77 7.25
CA TYR A 278 24.81 3.79 8.06
C TYR A 278 24.81 5.17 7.42
N THR A 279 24.95 5.22 6.10
CA THR A 279 25.12 6.48 5.37
C THR A 279 23.82 7.08 4.91
N SER A 280 22.74 6.31 4.93
CA SER A 280 21.47 6.69 4.32
C SER A 280 21.57 7.07 2.85
N ARG A 281 22.70 6.83 2.18
CA ARG A 281 22.89 7.32 0.80
C ARG A 281 21.91 6.65 -0.14
N MET A 282 21.54 7.40 -1.18
CA MET A 282 20.76 6.87 -2.27
C MET A 282 21.58 5.82 -3.04
N PHE A 283 20.92 4.78 -3.52
CA PHE A 283 21.53 3.77 -4.38
C PHE A 283 20.66 3.50 -5.60
N SER A 284 21.28 3.01 -6.66
CA SER A 284 20.61 2.71 -7.92
C SER A 284 19.97 1.32 -7.91
N SER A 285 19.20 1.02 -8.95
CA SER A 285 18.71 -0.33 -9.21
C SER A 285 19.83 -1.34 -9.48
N ASP A 286 20.94 -0.88 -10.05
CA ASP A 286 22.11 -1.72 -10.32
C ASP A 286 22.85 -2.02 -9.02
N ASP A 287 22.94 -1.06 -8.11
CA ASP A 287 23.41 -1.30 -6.74
C ASP A 287 22.52 -2.30 -6.03
N ALA A 288 21.19 -2.15 -6.16
CA ALA A 288 20.22 -3.04 -5.54
C ALA A 288 20.30 -4.47 -6.08
N LEU A 289 20.56 -4.63 -7.40
CA LEU A 289 20.82 -5.92 -8.04
C LEU A 289 22.14 -6.52 -7.55
N THR A 290 23.21 -5.71 -7.51
CA THR A 290 24.53 -6.11 -7.04
C THR A 290 24.51 -6.55 -5.57
N LEU A 291 23.70 -5.88 -4.75
CA LEU A 291 23.49 -6.20 -3.35
C LEU A 291 22.73 -7.55 -3.19
N GLY A 292 21.96 -7.96 -4.20
CA GLY A 292 21.04 -9.10 -4.11
C GLY A 292 19.69 -8.74 -3.49
N LEU A 293 19.40 -7.43 -3.32
CA LEU A 293 18.10 -6.96 -2.85
C LEU A 293 17.01 -7.19 -3.91
N VAL A 294 17.38 -7.17 -5.19
CA VAL A 294 16.47 -7.35 -6.32
C VAL A 294 16.97 -8.45 -7.25
N SER A 295 16.06 -9.22 -7.87
CA SER A 295 16.45 -10.32 -8.77
C SER A 295 16.59 -9.91 -10.24
N ARG A 296 16.00 -8.80 -10.68
CA ARG A 296 16.00 -8.40 -12.10
C ARG A 296 15.70 -6.92 -12.30
N VAL A 297 16.58 -6.22 -13.00
CA VAL A 297 16.31 -4.88 -13.55
C VAL A 297 15.76 -5.05 -14.98
N VAL A 298 14.57 -4.50 -15.23
CA VAL A 298 13.92 -4.33 -16.53
C VAL A 298 14.10 -2.86 -17.00
N GLU A 299 13.91 -2.54 -18.27
CA GLU A 299 13.90 -1.13 -18.71
C GLU A 299 12.46 -0.61 -18.83
N GLY A 300 12.24 0.67 -18.53
CA GLY A 300 10.95 1.36 -18.71
C GLY A 300 10.22 1.75 -17.41
N GLY A 301 9.00 2.26 -17.54
CA GLY A 301 8.23 2.72 -16.39
C GLY A 301 7.47 1.62 -15.66
N ARG A 302 6.56 2.03 -14.78
CA ARG A 302 5.61 1.17 -14.05
C ARG A 302 5.02 0.03 -14.88
N GLU A 303 4.53 0.32 -16.08
CA GLU A 303 3.87 -0.68 -16.94
C GLU A 303 4.82 -1.83 -17.34
N ALA A 304 6.09 -1.52 -17.65
CA ALA A 304 7.08 -2.54 -17.99
C ALA A 304 7.39 -3.42 -16.77
N VAL A 305 7.52 -2.81 -15.59
CA VAL A 305 7.81 -3.48 -14.31
C VAL A 305 6.66 -4.44 -13.95
N VAL A 306 5.43 -3.93 -13.99
CA VAL A 306 4.22 -4.72 -13.69
C VAL A 306 4.02 -5.82 -14.74
N GLY A 307 4.30 -5.55 -16.01
CA GLY A 307 4.26 -6.55 -17.07
C GLY A 307 5.23 -7.71 -16.84
N ALA A 308 6.47 -7.41 -16.43
CA ALA A 308 7.47 -8.42 -16.08
C ALA A 308 7.07 -9.23 -14.83
N ALA A 309 6.54 -8.57 -13.81
CA ALA A 309 6.02 -9.24 -12.61
C ALA A 309 4.84 -10.17 -12.95
N LEU A 310 3.97 -9.78 -13.86
CA LEU A 310 2.87 -10.61 -14.35
C LEU A 310 3.36 -11.82 -15.15
N GLN A 311 4.39 -11.66 -15.97
CA GLN A 311 4.99 -12.78 -16.68
C GLN A 311 5.52 -13.82 -15.69
N LEU A 312 6.25 -13.37 -14.66
CA LEU A 312 6.75 -14.26 -13.60
C LEU A 312 5.59 -14.90 -12.81
N ALA A 313 4.56 -14.14 -12.46
CA ALA A 313 3.38 -14.67 -11.77
C ALA A 313 2.68 -15.76 -12.60
N ARG A 314 2.60 -15.59 -13.93
CA ARG A 314 2.06 -16.61 -14.84
C ARG A 314 2.91 -17.87 -14.85
N GLU A 315 4.23 -17.74 -14.89
CA GLU A 315 5.15 -18.89 -14.83
C GLU A 315 4.99 -19.69 -13.54
N ILE A 316 4.82 -19.00 -12.40
CA ILE A 316 4.53 -19.61 -11.10
C ILE A 316 3.15 -20.27 -11.10
N ALA A 317 2.14 -19.61 -11.69
CA ALA A 317 0.76 -20.11 -11.72
C ALA A 317 0.58 -21.41 -12.50
N LEU A 318 1.51 -21.74 -13.40
CA LEU A 318 1.54 -23.02 -14.12
C LEU A 318 2.09 -24.19 -13.29
N LYS A 319 2.56 -23.93 -12.06
CA LYS A 319 3.13 -24.96 -11.17
C LYS A 319 2.09 -25.46 -10.17
N SER A 320 2.38 -26.60 -9.55
CA SER A 320 1.57 -27.13 -8.45
C SER A 320 1.55 -26.11 -7.30
N PRO A 321 0.37 -25.65 -6.84
CA PRO A 321 0.28 -24.75 -5.69
C PRO A 321 0.78 -25.39 -4.40
N ILE A 322 0.61 -26.71 -4.23
CA ILE A 322 1.11 -27.45 -3.07
C ILE A 322 2.63 -27.39 -3.06
N ALA A 323 3.26 -27.66 -4.21
CA ALA A 323 4.71 -27.58 -4.34
C ALA A 323 5.24 -26.15 -4.16
N VAL A 324 4.61 -25.16 -4.78
CA VAL A 324 5.02 -23.75 -4.67
C VAL A 324 4.87 -23.22 -3.24
N SER A 325 3.72 -23.46 -2.61
CA SER A 325 3.46 -23.04 -1.22
C SER A 325 4.39 -23.74 -0.24
N GLY A 326 4.60 -25.04 -0.41
CA GLY A 326 5.56 -25.80 0.38
C GLY A 326 7.00 -25.30 0.20
N THR A 327 7.41 -24.99 -1.03
CA THR A 327 8.74 -24.44 -1.32
C THR A 327 8.96 -23.12 -0.59
N LYS A 328 7.97 -22.21 -0.62
CA LYS A 328 8.00 -20.97 0.15
C LYS A 328 8.24 -21.23 1.63
N HIS A 329 7.39 -22.09 2.19
CA HIS A 329 7.38 -22.38 3.62
C HIS A 329 8.71 -22.98 4.09
N LEU A 330 9.26 -23.92 3.31
CA LEU A 330 10.52 -24.58 3.62
C LEU A 330 11.75 -23.66 3.45
N LEU A 331 11.73 -22.75 2.47
CA LEU A 331 12.79 -21.74 2.32
C LEU A 331 12.82 -20.75 3.47
N LEU A 332 11.65 -20.29 3.93
CA LEU A 332 11.55 -19.41 5.10
C LEU A 332 12.05 -20.12 6.37
N HIS A 333 11.72 -21.40 6.54
CA HIS A 333 12.28 -22.19 7.65
C HIS A 333 13.80 -22.34 7.53
N ALA A 334 14.33 -22.60 6.32
CA ALA A 334 15.76 -22.78 6.10
C ALA A 334 16.59 -21.52 6.42
N ARG A 335 16.01 -20.33 6.21
CA ARG A 335 16.65 -19.05 6.52
C ARG A 335 17.01 -18.90 8.00
N ASP A 336 16.15 -19.42 8.88
CA ASP A 336 16.19 -19.13 10.32
C ASP A 336 16.58 -20.35 11.19
N HIS A 337 16.91 -21.48 10.57
CA HIS A 337 17.27 -22.74 11.25
C HIS A 337 18.52 -23.37 10.63
N SER A 338 19.14 -24.30 11.35
CA SER A 338 20.24 -25.08 10.79
C SER A 338 19.78 -25.98 9.64
N VAL A 339 20.73 -26.39 8.81
CA VAL A 339 20.47 -27.32 7.70
C VAL A 339 19.84 -28.62 8.20
N ALA A 340 20.30 -29.17 9.34
CA ALA A 340 19.77 -30.42 9.88
C ALA A 340 18.30 -30.29 10.32
N GLU A 341 17.96 -29.23 11.06
CA GLU A 341 16.58 -28.95 11.49
C GLU A 341 15.65 -28.74 10.29
N ASN A 342 16.13 -28.01 9.27
CA ASN A 342 15.33 -27.78 8.07
C ASN A 342 15.13 -29.06 7.23
N LEU A 343 16.12 -29.94 7.13
CA LEU A 343 15.98 -31.20 6.40
C LEU A 343 14.98 -32.14 7.09
N GLU A 344 15.02 -32.23 8.41
CA GLU A 344 14.03 -32.99 9.18
C GLU A 344 12.63 -32.42 8.98
N TYR A 345 12.48 -31.10 9.12
CA TYR A 345 11.21 -30.40 8.88
C TYR A 345 10.69 -30.59 7.45
N THR A 346 11.59 -30.56 6.46
CA THR A 346 11.29 -30.81 5.04
C THR A 346 10.78 -32.23 4.83
N ALA A 347 11.39 -33.23 5.48
CA ALA A 347 10.95 -34.62 5.38
C ALA A 347 9.52 -34.79 5.93
N THR A 348 9.23 -34.19 7.09
CA THR A 348 7.88 -34.18 7.66
C THR A 348 6.89 -33.50 6.73
N TRP A 349 7.21 -32.30 6.23
CA TRP A 349 6.32 -31.55 5.33
C TRP A 349 6.05 -32.29 4.02
N ASN A 350 7.11 -32.77 3.36
CA ASN A 350 6.97 -33.44 2.06
C ASN A 350 6.32 -34.81 2.17
N SER A 351 6.38 -35.50 3.33
CA SER A 351 5.64 -36.75 3.53
C SER A 351 4.13 -36.59 3.31
N ALA A 352 3.57 -35.40 3.58
CA ALA A 352 2.20 -35.05 3.23
C ALA A 352 2.08 -34.57 1.79
N ALA A 353 2.99 -33.68 1.34
CA ALA A 353 2.91 -33.08 0.01
C ALA A 353 2.98 -34.10 -1.15
N VAL A 354 3.74 -35.20 -0.99
CA VAL A 354 3.83 -36.27 -2.01
C VAL A 354 2.54 -37.05 -2.20
N GLN A 355 1.58 -36.93 -1.28
CA GLN A 355 0.26 -37.58 -1.40
C GLN A 355 -0.71 -36.74 -2.25
N ALA A 356 -0.33 -35.53 -2.66
CA ALA A 356 -1.15 -34.68 -3.53
C ALA A 356 -1.25 -35.27 -4.95
N LYS A 357 -2.43 -35.15 -5.56
CA LYS A 357 -2.68 -35.60 -6.95
C LYS A 357 -1.77 -34.91 -7.96
N ASP A 358 -1.33 -33.68 -7.66
CA ASP A 358 -0.42 -32.88 -8.46
C ASP A 358 0.84 -33.66 -8.89
N LEU A 359 1.42 -34.46 -7.98
CA LEU A 359 2.60 -35.26 -8.29
C LEU A 359 2.27 -36.38 -9.30
N GLN A 360 1.15 -37.08 -9.08
CA GLN A 360 0.70 -38.14 -9.98
C GLN A 360 0.39 -37.60 -11.38
N GLU A 361 -0.29 -36.46 -11.48
CA GLU A 361 -0.59 -35.79 -12.75
C GLU A 361 0.69 -35.38 -13.48
N ALA A 362 1.64 -34.78 -12.77
CA ALA A 362 2.92 -34.38 -13.36
C ALA A 362 3.76 -35.57 -13.85
N VAL A 363 3.81 -36.65 -13.07
CA VAL A 363 4.51 -37.90 -13.46
C VAL A 363 3.86 -38.52 -14.68
N ASN A 364 2.52 -38.62 -14.70
CA ASN A 364 1.79 -39.18 -15.84
C ASN A 364 1.97 -38.36 -17.12
N ALA A 365 1.93 -37.02 -17.03
CA ALA A 365 2.18 -36.15 -18.17
C ALA A 365 3.62 -36.30 -18.70
N GLY A 366 4.60 -36.42 -17.80
CA GLY A 366 6.00 -36.68 -18.16
C GLY A 366 6.20 -38.03 -18.86
N MET A 367 5.58 -39.10 -18.36
CA MET A 367 5.65 -40.44 -18.97
C MET A 367 4.96 -40.51 -20.33
N THR A 368 3.80 -39.85 -20.48
CA THR A 368 3.02 -39.84 -21.73
C THR A 368 3.50 -38.81 -22.76
N LYS A 369 4.48 -37.96 -22.40
CA LYS A 369 4.93 -36.81 -23.19
C LYS A 369 3.74 -35.92 -23.61
N SER A 370 2.76 -35.77 -22.73
CA SER A 370 1.59 -34.93 -23.00
C SER A 370 2.03 -33.49 -23.27
N LYS A 371 1.44 -32.88 -24.30
CA LYS A 371 1.62 -31.45 -24.61
C LYS A 371 0.56 -30.58 -23.95
N GLU A 372 -0.44 -31.18 -23.29
CA GLU A 372 -1.48 -30.43 -22.61
C GLU A 372 -0.96 -29.80 -21.32
N ALA A 373 -1.42 -28.58 -21.04
CA ALA A 373 -1.08 -27.88 -19.80
C ALA A 373 -1.69 -28.61 -18.59
N LEU A 374 -0.86 -28.89 -17.59
CA LEU A 374 -1.31 -29.46 -16.32
C LEU A 374 -2.28 -28.49 -15.61
N LYS A 375 -3.38 -29.04 -15.10
CA LYS A 375 -4.41 -28.28 -14.38
C LYS A 375 -4.48 -28.74 -12.93
N PHE A 376 -3.64 -28.12 -12.10
CA PHE A 376 -3.63 -28.41 -10.67
C PHE A 376 -4.86 -27.82 -9.96
N LEU A 377 -5.32 -28.49 -8.91
CA LEU A 377 -6.42 -28.01 -8.07
C LEU A 377 -6.05 -26.73 -7.31
N PRO A 378 -7.02 -25.95 -6.81
CA PRO A 378 -6.77 -24.80 -5.94
C PRO A 378 -6.02 -25.21 -4.65
N LEU A 379 -5.25 -24.30 -4.04
CA LEU A 379 -4.47 -24.62 -2.82
C LEU A 379 -5.37 -25.01 -1.65
N ARG A 380 -6.52 -24.33 -1.54
CA ARG A 380 -7.58 -24.65 -0.58
C ARG A 380 -8.85 -24.88 -1.37
N PRO A 381 -9.35 -26.11 -1.50
CA PRO A 381 -10.63 -26.35 -2.14
C PRO A 381 -11.76 -25.72 -1.31
N LYS A 382 -12.80 -25.19 -1.98
CA LYS A 382 -14.06 -24.84 -1.32
C LYS A 382 -14.68 -26.11 -0.71
N LEU A 383 -14.99 -26.04 0.58
CA LEU A 383 -15.72 -27.10 1.29
C LEU A 383 -17.16 -27.22 0.79
#